data_AF-A0A835ZI51-F1
#
_entry.id   AF-A0A835ZI51-F1
#
_cell.length_a   1.000
_cell.length_b   1.000
_cell.length_c   1.000
_cell.angle_alpha   90.00
_cell.angle_beta   90.00
_cell.angle_gamma   90.00
#
_symmetry.space_group_name_H-M   'P 1'
#
loop_
_entity.id
_entity.type
_entity.pdbx_description
1 polymer ?
#
loop_
_entity_poly.entity_id
_entity_poly.type
_entity_poly.pdbx_seq_one_letter_code
_entity_poly.pdbx_strand_id
1 'polypeptide(L)'
;MSEAEISKLPPKAQREVRKKQQLMARQQQQPAHADAPTAEGCVLPRGQTLARSWIVLDLGTSPSRQSYDPWSRPDDWTLRVTGLKGGHKTLTLQQLRGLGVRQYSDVAWHCVTGWSAVGLQLEGVPMAAVLQALGPAEGWRGALQVSADGYTVNVHREDLESSDAFVCTGWGGGGALLPSEHGGIRIVIPSLFGWKSAKWLSELHFLPYHAKGFWEKLGCHTRGRALEGERWAAGAAPVWEALTWMSSLYYRFGGYTIWVAVMQRGGAALGRVAGFAGAFRRRH
;
A
#
# COMPACT_ATOMS: atom_id res chain seq x y z
N MET A 1 -7.45 -25.99 -16.23
CA MET A 1 -8.54 -26.34 -17.18
C MET A 1 -7.96 -26.27 -18.56
N SER A 2 -8.18 -27.31 -19.35
CA SER A 2 -7.88 -27.34 -20.78
C SER A 2 -8.82 -26.40 -21.55
N GLU A 3 -8.44 -25.95 -22.74
CA GLU A 3 -9.30 -25.11 -23.59
C GLU A 3 -10.63 -25.80 -23.94
N ALA A 4 -10.63 -27.14 -24.06
CA ALA A 4 -11.82 -27.95 -24.31
C ALA A 4 -12.82 -27.95 -23.12
N GLU A 5 -12.35 -27.70 -21.91
CA GLU A 5 -13.21 -27.55 -20.73
C GLU A 5 -13.67 -26.11 -20.55
N ILE A 6 -12.86 -25.13 -20.96
CA ILE A 6 -13.21 -23.70 -20.90
C ILE A 6 -14.30 -23.39 -21.90
N SER A 7 -14.27 -23.94 -23.12
CA SER A 7 -15.29 -23.70 -24.15
C SER A 7 -16.70 -24.15 -23.76
N LYS A 8 -16.81 -25.08 -22.80
CA LYS A 8 -18.09 -25.58 -22.25
C LYS A 8 -18.71 -24.65 -21.21
N LEU A 9 -17.99 -23.63 -20.73
CA LEU A 9 -18.48 -22.68 -19.75
C LEU A 9 -19.29 -21.54 -20.40
N PRO A 10 -20.21 -20.88 -19.67
CA PRO A 10 -20.86 -19.66 -20.16
C PRO A 10 -19.85 -18.56 -20.51
N PRO A 11 -20.10 -17.70 -21.52
CA PRO A 11 -19.10 -16.73 -22.04
C PRO A 11 -18.46 -15.84 -20.97
N LYS A 12 -19.24 -15.42 -19.96
CA LYS A 12 -18.74 -14.63 -18.83
C LYS A 12 -17.74 -15.40 -17.97
N ALA A 13 -17.98 -16.70 -17.73
CA ALA A 13 -17.10 -17.57 -16.98
C ALA A 13 -15.83 -17.91 -17.78
N GLN A 14 -15.92 -18.06 -19.11
CA GLN A 14 -14.75 -18.22 -19.98
C GLN A 14 -13.80 -17.03 -19.86
N ARG A 15 -14.34 -15.80 -19.91
CA ARG A 15 -13.57 -14.57 -19.78
C ARG A 15 -12.87 -14.47 -18.42
N GLU A 16 -13.55 -14.83 -17.33
CA GLU A 16 -12.97 -14.84 -16.00
C GLU A 16 -11.89 -15.92 -15.82
N VAL A 17 -12.11 -17.13 -16.36
CA VAL A 17 -11.10 -18.20 -16.31
C VAL A 17 -9.87 -17.83 -17.12
N ARG A 18 -10.03 -17.28 -18.33
CA ARG A 18 -8.92 -16.81 -19.17
C ARG A 18 -8.18 -15.64 -18.53
N LYS A 19 -8.90 -14.69 -17.93
CA LYS A 19 -8.31 -13.59 -17.16
C LYS A 19 -7.49 -14.11 -15.97
N LYS A 20 -8.01 -15.12 -15.27
CA LYS A 20 -7.33 -15.77 -14.14
C LYS A 20 -6.11 -16.58 -14.60
N GLN A 21 -6.17 -17.25 -15.75
CA GLN A 21 -5.03 -17.94 -16.36
C GLN A 21 -3.94 -16.96 -16.81
N GLN A 22 -4.31 -15.82 -17.41
CA GLN A 22 -3.37 -14.75 -17.75
C GLN A 22 -2.73 -14.14 -16.50
N LEU A 23 -3.50 -13.93 -15.44
CA LEU A 23 -2.98 -13.49 -14.14
C LEU A 23 -2.00 -14.51 -13.55
N MET A 24 -2.34 -15.80 -13.58
CA MET A 24 -1.46 -16.87 -13.10
C MET A 24 -0.19 -17.01 -13.95
N ALA A 25 -0.29 -16.89 -15.27
CA ALA A 25 0.87 -16.91 -16.16
C ALA A 25 1.78 -15.69 -15.92
N ARG A 26 1.22 -14.51 -15.66
CA ARG A 26 1.99 -13.32 -15.26
C ARG A 26 2.65 -13.48 -13.89
N GLN A 27 2.00 -14.13 -12.93
CA GLN A 27 2.59 -14.47 -11.63
C GLN A 27 3.69 -15.53 -11.74
N GLN A 28 3.62 -16.42 -12.74
CA GLN A 28 4.65 -17.42 -13.03
C GLN A 28 5.83 -16.86 -13.83
N GLN A 29 5.60 -15.79 -14.61
CA GLN A 29 6.64 -15.07 -15.36
C GLN A 29 7.25 -13.90 -14.60
N GLN A 30 6.62 -13.47 -13.50
CA GLN A 30 7.34 -12.71 -12.48
C GLN A 30 8.49 -13.60 -12.02
N PRO A 31 9.75 -13.12 -12.02
CA PRO A 31 10.84 -13.88 -11.44
C PRO A 31 10.37 -14.33 -10.07
N ALA A 32 10.54 -15.62 -9.75
CA ALA A 32 10.50 -16.04 -8.37
C ALA A 32 11.39 -15.05 -7.63
N HIS A 33 10.81 -14.20 -6.78
CA HIS A 33 11.61 -13.27 -6.00
C HIS A 33 12.62 -14.14 -5.30
N ALA A 34 13.88 -14.05 -5.77
CA ALA A 34 14.97 -14.87 -5.30
C ALA A 34 15.01 -14.69 -3.79
N ASP A 35 14.75 -15.78 -3.08
CA ASP A 35 14.83 -15.95 -1.65
C ASP A 35 14.18 -14.82 -0.83
N ALA A 36 12.96 -15.05 -0.34
CA ALA A 36 12.49 -14.31 0.83
C ALA A 36 13.55 -14.47 1.93
N PRO A 37 14.17 -13.38 2.43
CA PRO A 37 15.30 -13.49 3.33
C PRO A 37 14.89 -14.25 4.59
N THR A 38 15.76 -15.15 5.02
CA THR A 38 15.68 -15.79 6.32
C THR A 38 15.71 -14.72 7.39
N ALA A 39 14.81 -14.83 8.37
CA ALA A 39 14.54 -13.87 9.44
C ALA A 39 15.70 -13.72 10.46
N GLU A 40 16.96 -13.91 10.07
CA GLU A 40 18.09 -13.75 10.97
C GLU A 40 18.22 -12.27 11.35
N GLY A 41 17.77 -11.94 12.57
CA GLY A 41 17.87 -10.61 13.17
C GLY A 41 16.67 -9.68 12.99
N CYS A 42 15.63 -10.05 12.23
CA CYS A 42 14.45 -9.19 12.07
C CYS A 42 13.46 -9.38 13.22
N VAL A 43 13.33 -8.38 14.09
CA VAL A 43 12.31 -8.35 15.14
C VAL A 43 10.94 -8.11 14.51
N LEU A 44 10.07 -9.11 14.57
CA LEU A 44 8.70 -8.98 14.12
C LEU A 44 7.85 -8.25 15.18
N PRO A 45 6.98 -7.31 14.78
CA PRO A 45 5.98 -6.76 15.67
C PRO A 45 5.10 -7.83 16.31
N ARG A 46 4.58 -7.54 17.51
CA ARG A 46 3.69 -8.45 18.22
C ARG A 46 2.50 -8.87 17.35
N GLY A 47 2.25 -10.18 17.31
CA GLY A 47 1.12 -10.75 16.55
C GLY A 47 1.31 -10.70 15.03
N GLN A 48 2.55 -10.73 14.54
CA GLN A 48 2.87 -10.88 13.12
C GLN A 48 3.41 -12.28 12.81
N THR A 49 3.00 -12.81 11.66
CA THR A 49 3.59 -14.01 11.05
C THR A 49 4.43 -13.61 9.84
N LEU A 50 5.58 -14.26 9.64
CA LEU A 50 6.39 -14.04 8.45
C LEU A 50 5.66 -14.55 7.19
N ALA A 51 5.45 -13.66 6.23
CA ALA A 51 4.92 -13.97 4.91
C ALA A 51 6.05 -14.43 3.98
N ARG A 52 5.73 -15.34 3.05
CA ARG A 52 6.68 -15.83 2.05
C ARG A 52 6.95 -14.82 0.93
N SER A 53 6.13 -13.79 0.83
CA SER A 53 6.23 -12.76 -0.20
C SER A 53 5.55 -11.47 0.25
N TRP A 54 5.74 -10.37 -0.48
CA TRP A 54 4.98 -9.16 -0.26
C TRP A 54 3.53 -9.36 -0.73
N ILE A 55 2.62 -9.63 0.22
CA ILE A 55 1.23 -9.92 -0.12
C ILE A 55 0.53 -8.65 -0.61
N VAL A 56 -0.10 -8.76 -1.79
CA VAL A 56 -1.01 -7.74 -2.29
C VAL A 56 -2.28 -7.75 -1.45
N LEU A 57 -2.51 -6.69 -0.69
CA LEU A 57 -3.77 -6.40 0.01
C LEU A 57 -4.38 -5.13 -0.57
N ASP A 58 -5.69 -5.13 -0.78
CA ASP A 58 -6.40 -4.03 -1.44
C ASP A 58 -7.85 -3.92 -0.93
N LEU A 59 -8.44 -2.73 -1.05
CA LEU A 59 -9.87 -2.48 -0.75
C LEU A 59 -10.80 -2.96 -1.87
N GLY A 60 -10.27 -3.58 -2.92
CA GLY A 60 -11.03 -4.12 -4.05
C GLY A 60 -11.37 -3.07 -5.09
N THR A 61 -10.74 -1.91 -5.01
CA THR A 61 -10.87 -0.80 -5.96
C THR A 61 -9.49 -0.45 -6.49
N SER A 62 -9.40 -0.14 -7.77
CA SER A 62 -8.15 0.31 -8.37
C SER A 62 -8.49 1.43 -9.34
N PRO A 63 -7.60 2.42 -9.50
CA PRO A 63 -7.84 3.51 -10.43
C PRO A 63 -7.98 2.96 -11.85
N SER A 64 -8.75 3.67 -12.68
CA SER A 64 -8.78 3.35 -14.10
C SER A 64 -7.42 3.69 -14.73
N ARG A 65 -7.05 3.01 -15.81
CA ARG A 65 -5.84 3.39 -16.57
C ARG A 65 -5.91 4.82 -17.12
N GLN A 66 -7.11 5.36 -17.29
CA GLN A 66 -7.27 6.75 -17.72
C GLN A 66 -6.84 7.72 -16.61
N SER A 67 -7.20 7.42 -15.35
CA SER A 67 -6.89 8.28 -14.21
C SER A 67 -5.51 8.05 -13.61
N TYR A 68 -4.91 6.87 -13.78
CA TYR A 68 -3.57 6.54 -13.26
C TYR A 68 -2.90 5.45 -14.09
N ASP A 69 -1.91 5.81 -14.91
CA ASP A 69 -1.12 4.85 -15.70
C ASP A 69 0.33 5.32 -15.95
N PRO A 70 1.16 5.46 -14.90
CA PRO A 70 2.56 5.84 -15.05
C PRO A 70 3.41 4.80 -15.79
N TRP A 71 2.89 3.58 -16.00
CA TRP A 71 3.60 2.52 -16.72
C TRP A 71 3.58 2.76 -18.23
N SER A 72 2.41 3.09 -18.78
CA SER A 72 2.26 3.34 -20.22
C SER A 72 2.47 4.81 -20.57
N ARG A 73 2.18 5.72 -19.64
CA ARG A 73 2.21 7.18 -19.81
C ARG A 73 2.93 7.84 -18.63
N PRO A 74 4.26 7.62 -18.48
CA PRO A 74 5.03 8.15 -17.36
C PRO A 74 5.02 9.68 -17.26
N ASP A 75 4.93 10.36 -18.40
CA ASP A 75 4.93 11.83 -18.48
C ASP A 75 3.61 12.45 -18.02
N ASP A 76 2.51 11.69 -18.05
CA ASP A 76 1.20 12.13 -17.54
C ASP A 76 1.13 12.06 -16.00
N TRP A 77 1.99 11.26 -15.37
CA TRP A 77 1.96 11.12 -13.93
C TRP A 77 2.53 12.36 -13.25
N THR A 78 1.77 12.85 -12.27
CA THR A 78 2.19 13.94 -11.41
C THR A 78 1.77 13.69 -9.97
N LEU A 79 2.60 14.15 -9.04
CA LEU A 79 2.27 14.29 -7.63
C LEU A 79 1.89 15.74 -7.35
N ARG A 80 0.61 15.98 -7.02
CA ARG A 80 0.14 17.29 -6.57
C ARG A 80 0.39 17.44 -5.08
N VAL A 81 1.09 18.50 -4.71
CA VAL A 81 1.43 18.79 -3.31
C VAL A 81 0.80 20.09 -2.89
N THR A 82 -0.03 20.05 -1.86
CA THR A 82 -0.70 21.23 -1.29
C THR A 82 -0.03 21.63 0.02
N GLY A 83 0.37 22.90 0.14
CA GLY A 83 0.95 23.46 1.36
C GLY A 83 -0.10 24.06 2.30
N LEU A 84 0.33 24.43 3.51
CA LEU A 84 -0.54 24.98 4.56
C LEU A 84 -1.33 26.23 4.16
N LYS A 85 -0.78 27.04 3.23
CA LYS A 85 -1.38 28.30 2.76
C LYS A 85 -2.25 28.13 1.50
N GLY A 86 -2.59 26.90 1.12
CA GLY A 86 -3.44 26.59 -0.04
C GLY A 86 -2.73 26.63 -1.41
N GLY A 87 -1.47 27.08 -1.47
CA GLY A 87 -0.64 26.96 -2.67
C GLY A 87 -0.32 25.50 -3.01
N HIS A 88 -0.14 25.19 -4.30
CA HIS A 88 0.22 23.86 -4.75
C HIS A 88 1.47 23.86 -5.64
N LYS A 89 2.25 22.79 -5.51
CA LYS A 89 3.34 22.43 -6.41
C LYS A 89 3.03 21.08 -7.03
N THR A 90 3.63 20.82 -8.18
CA THR A 90 3.47 19.55 -8.87
C THR A 90 4.85 18.99 -9.17
N LEU A 91 5.07 17.70 -8.88
CA LEU A 91 6.27 16.97 -9.30
C LEU A 91 5.89 15.96 -10.37
N THR A 92 6.56 16.01 -11.53
CA THR A 92 6.49 14.94 -12.53
C THR A 92 7.29 13.72 -12.08
N LEU A 93 7.08 12.57 -12.71
CA LEU A 93 7.86 11.37 -12.41
C LEU A 93 9.35 11.58 -12.68
N GLN A 94 9.68 12.29 -13.76
CA GLN A 94 11.05 12.64 -14.10
C GLN A 94 11.68 13.54 -13.04
N GLN A 95 10.98 14.57 -12.58
CA GLN A 95 11.46 15.47 -11.53
C GLN A 95 11.68 14.70 -10.22
N LEU A 96 10.72 13.86 -9.82
CA LEU A 96 10.83 13.03 -8.63
C LEU A 96 12.09 12.16 -8.69
N ARG A 97 12.28 11.38 -9.76
CA ARG A 97 13.46 10.52 -9.95
C ARG A 97 14.76 11.33 -10.02
N GLY A 98 14.71 12.54 -10.59
CA GLY A 98 15.83 13.47 -10.63
C GLY A 98 16.34 13.94 -9.26
N LEU A 99 15.57 13.75 -8.19
CA LEU A 99 16.01 14.06 -6.81
C LEU A 99 16.98 13.02 -6.22
N GLY A 100 17.29 11.95 -6.95
CA GLY A 100 18.28 10.94 -6.54
C GLY A 100 17.63 9.65 -6.08
N VAL A 101 17.37 8.75 -7.03
CA VAL A 101 16.89 7.38 -6.76
C VAL A 101 17.96 6.59 -5.99
N ARG A 102 17.53 5.83 -4.97
CA ARG A 102 18.34 4.93 -4.17
C ARG A 102 17.71 3.54 -4.11
N GLN A 103 18.57 2.55 -3.93
CA GLN A 103 18.15 1.20 -3.57
C GLN A 103 18.02 1.11 -2.05
N TYR A 104 16.95 0.46 -1.61
CA TYR A 104 16.66 0.14 -0.22
C TYR A 104 16.62 -1.37 -0.11
N SER A 105 17.68 -1.91 0.48
CA SER A 105 17.78 -3.33 0.79
C SER A 105 17.20 -3.61 2.17
N ASP A 106 16.80 -4.85 2.38
CA ASP A 106 16.37 -5.35 3.69
C ASP A 106 15.13 -4.64 4.28
N VAL A 107 14.27 -4.09 3.43
CA VAL A 107 13.07 -3.37 3.88
C VAL A 107 12.04 -4.33 4.48
N ALA A 108 11.64 -4.04 5.72
CA ALA A 108 10.54 -4.72 6.38
C ALA A 108 9.19 -4.03 6.07
N TRP A 109 8.16 -4.85 5.88
CA TRP A 109 6.79 -4.42 5.61
C TRP A 109 5.84 -5.13 6.56
N HIS A 110 5.13 -4.37 7.38
CA HIS A 110 4.25 -4.92 8.42
C HIS A 110 2.79 -4.64 8.10
N CYS A 111 1.97 -5.67 7.90
CA CYS A 111 0.54 -5.50 7.68
C CYS A 111 -0.24 -5.48 9.00
N VAL A 112 -1.27 -4.64 9.07
CA VAL A 112 -2.24 -4.60 10.18
C VAL A 112 -2.92 -5.94 10.41
N THR A 113 -3.04 -6.79 9.40
CA THR A 113 -3.82 -8.03 9.48
C THR A 113 -3.05 -9.24 10.02
N GLY A 114 -1.81 -9.04 10.52
CA GLY A 114 -1.07 -10.10 11.21
C GLY A 114 0.05 -10.75 10.40
N TRP A 115 0.59 -10.09 9.37
CA TRP A 115 1.76 -10.57 8.67
C TRP A 115 2.83 -9.53 8.39
N SER A 116 4.06 -9.99 8.18
CA SER A 116 5.18 -9.16 7.76
C SER A 116 5.93 -9.78 6.59
N ALA A 117 6.33 -8.99 5.61
CA ALA A 117 7.32 -9.38 4.61
C ALA A 117 8.64 -8.68 4.98
N VAL A 118 9.76 -9.41 4.94
CA VAL A 118 11.07 -8.86 5.30
C VAL A 118 12.01 -8.97 4.11
N GLY A 119 13.06 -8.17 4.18
CA GLY A 119 14.06 -7.95 3.15
C GLY A 119 13.58 -7.78 1.72
N LEU A 120 12.56 -6.95 1.59
CA LEU A 120 12.17 -6.41 0.30
C LEU A 120 13.30 -5.55 -0.26
N GLN A 121 13.62 -5.78 -1.53
CA GLN A 121 14.57 -4.96 -2.29
C GLN A 121 13.75 -3.93 -3.08
N LEU A 122 13.74 -2.70 -2.61
CA LEU A 122 12.96 -1.61 -3.19
C LEU A 122 13.85 -0.52 -3.76
N GLU A 123 13.29 0.27 -4.65
CA GLU A 123 13.93 1.44 -5.24
C GLU A 123 13.00 2.64 -5.14
N GLY A 124 13.58 3.81 -4.82
CA GLY A 124 12.81 5.03 -4.71
C GLY A 124 13.65 6.23 -4.32
N VAL A 125 12.97 7.35 -4.07
CA VAL A 125 13.59 8.64 -3.78
C VAL A 125 13.50 8.93 -2.28
N PRO A 126 14.59 9.26 -1.58
CA PRO A 126 14.56 9.59 -0.16
C PRO A 126 13.53 10.66 0.15
N MET A 127 12.70 10.45 1.18
CA MET A 127 11.67 11.41 1.54
C MET A 127 12.27 12.76 1.94
N ALA A 128 13.46 12.76 2.56
CA ALA A 128 14.23 13.97 2.85
C ALA A 128 14.49 14.83 1.59
N ALA A 129 14.90 14.21 0.47
CA ALA A 129 15.14 14.92 -0.78
C ALA A 129 13.82 15.45 -1.39
N VAL A 130 12.74 14.68 -1.28
CA VAL A 130 11.39 15.10 -1.69
C VAL A 130 10.92 16.30 -0.85
N LEU A 131 11.05 16.24 0.46
CA LEU A 131 10.68 17.34 1.37
C LEU A 131 11.50 18.59 1.09
N GLN A 132 12.80 18.46 0.82
CA GLN A 132 13.66 19.57 0.44
C GLN A 132 13.20 20.24 -0.87
N ALA A 133 12.88 19.44 -1.89
CA ALA A 133 12.39 19.95 -3.17
C ALA A 133 11.01 20.63 -3.05
N LEU A 134 10.14 20.08 -2.21
CA LEU A 134 8.81 20.64 -1.98
C LEU A 134 8.83 21.91 -1.13
N GLY A 135 9.70 21.97 -0.11
CA GLY A 135 9.81 23.09 0.82
C GLY A 135 8.50 23.37 1.57
N PRO A 136 7.96 22.43 2.36
CA PRO A 136 6.75 22.67 3.14
C PRO A 136 6.96 23.83 4.12
N ALA A 137 5.95 24.69 4.25
CA ALA A 137 5.98 25.80 5.20
C ALA A 137 6.10 25.30 6.64
N GLU A 138 6.74 26.07 7.52
CA GLU A 138 6.83 25.76 8.94
C GLU A 138 5.43 25.55 9.57
N GLY A 139 5.40 24.76 10.65
CA GLY A 139 4.18 24.49 11.43
C GLY A 139 3.32 23.33 10.93
N TRP A 140 3.69 22.65 9.83
CA TRP A 140 3.03 21.41 9.45
C TRP A 140 3.33 20.31 10.46
N ARG A 141 2.33 19.48 10.78
CA ARG A 141 2.41 18.39 11.75
C ARG A 141 2.21 17.02 11.12
N GLY A 142 1.54 16.97 9.97
CA GLY A 142 1.42 15.74 9.20
C GLY A 142 1.08 16.01 7.76
N ALA A 143 1.09 14.95 6.96
CA ALA A 143 0.63 14.99 5.59
C ALA A 143 -0.48 13.96 5.35
N LEU A 144 -1.50 14.35 4.60
CA LEU A 144 -2.54 13.47 4.10
C LEU A 144 -2.15 13.01 2.69
N GLN A 145 -1.91 11.73 2.53
CA GLN A 145 -1.75 11.08 1.23
C GLN A 145 -3.13 10.82 0.63
N VAL A 146 -3.26 11.06 -0.68
CA VAL A 146 -4.44 10.72 -1.47
C VAL A 146 -4.01 9.85 -2.63
N SER A 147 -4.63 8.68 -2.71
CA SER A 147 -4.50 7.73 -3.80
C SER A 147 -5.43 8.09 -4.95
N ALA A 148 -5.06 7.72 -6.17
CA ALA A 148 -5.89 7.88 -7.37
C ALA A 148 -7.26 7.17 -7.29
N ASP A 149 -7.41 6.15 -6.43
CA ASP A 149 -8.69 5.48 -6.18
C ASP A 149 -9.54 6.13 -5.07
N GLY A 150 -9.06 7.26 -4.51
CA GLY A 150 -9.70 7.98 -3.42
C GLY A 150 -9.37 7.47 -2.02
N TYR A 151 -8.52 6.45 -1.88
CA TYR A 151 -7.99 6.05 -0.58
C TYR A 151 -7.17 7.20 0.04
N THR A 152 -7.33 7.41 1.35
CA THR A 152 -6.60 8.46 2.08
C THR A 152 -5.96 7.90 3.32
N VAL A 153 -4.75 8.38 3.65
CA VAL A 153 -4.07 8.03 4.89
C VAL A 153 -3.18 9.17 5.35
N ASN A 154 -3.12 9.38 6.66
CA ASN A 154 -2.25 10.38 7.25
C ASN A 154 -0.93 9.79 7.70
N VAL A 155 0.10 10.60 7.65
CA VAL A 155 1.40 10.31 8.25
C VAL A 155 1.87 11.53 9.03
N HIS A 156 2.47 11.29 10.20
CA HIS A 156 3.01 12.37 11.02
C HIS A 156 4.30 12.90 10.40
N ARG A 157 4.61 14.16 10.72
CA ARG A 157 5.81 14.84 10.24
C ARG A 157 7.07 14.05 10.55
N GLU A 158 7.24 13.65 11.80
CA GLU A 158 8.47 12.97 12.23
C GLU A 158 8.68 11.63 11.51
N ASP A 159 7.59 10.95 11.11
CA ASP A 159 7.68 9.68 10.39
C ASP A 159 8.05 9.92 8.90
N LEU A 160 7.65 11.05 8.30
CA LEU A 160 8.08 11.46 6.95
C LEU A 160 9.51 12.01 6.92
N GLU A 161 9.95 12.61 8.02
CA GLU A 161 11.32 13.12 8.21
C GLU A 161 12.31 12.02 8.64
N SER A 162 11.83 10.79 8.87
CA SER A 162 12.68 9.65 9.20
C SER A 162 13.66 9.31 8.07
N SER A 163 14.84 8.80 8.45
CA SER A 163 15.91 8.46 7.50
C SER A 163 15.58 7.29 6.58
N ASP A 164 14.62 6.45 6.97
CA ASP A 164 14.17 5.26 6.24
C ASP A 164 12.87 5.50 5.46
N ALA A 165 12.30 6.71 5.49
CA ALA A 165 11.16 7.07 4.65
C ALA A 165 11.57 7.42 3.22
N PHE A 166 10.83 6.91 2.24
CA PHE A 166 11.09 7.18 0.81
C PHE A 166 9.84 7.07 -0.05
N VAL A 167 9.83 7.77 -1.19
CA VAL A 167 8.85 7.56 -2.25
C VAL A 167 9.32 6.40 -3.11
N CYS A 168 8.77 5.22 -2.86
CA CYS A 168 9.04 4.01 -3.62
C CYS A 168 8.45 4.14 -5.02
N THR A 169 9.28 3.85 -6.02
CA THR A 169 8.88 3.82 -7.43
C THR A 169 8.99 2.42 -8.02
N GLY A 170 9.89 1.57 -7.54
CA GLY A 170 10.20 0.29 -8.18
C GLY A 170 10.77 -0.77 -7.25
N TRP A 171 11.08 -1.92 -7.84
CA TRP A 171 11.91 -2.95 -7.21
C TRP A 171 13.39 -2.59 -7.37
N GLY A 172 14.22 -3.04 -6.43
CA GLY A 172 15.66 -2.78 -6.44
C GLY A 172 16.33 -3.19 -7.76
N GLY A 173 17.11 -2.27 -8.35
CA GLY A 173 18.05 -2.59 -9.42
C GLY A 173 17.49 -2.67 -10.84
N GLY A 174 16.19 -2.39 -11.05
CA GLY A 174 15.55 -2.57 -12.35
C GLY A 174 15.03 -1.30 -13.03
N GLY A 175 14.95 -0.16 -12.33
CA GLY A 175 14.37 1.10 -12.86
C GLY A 175 12.88 1.05 -13.27
N ALA A 176 12.29 -0.14 -13.36
CA ALA A 176 10.90 -0.38 -13.66
C ALA A 176 10.01 0.02 -12.49
N LEU A 177 8.83 0.57 -12.81
CA LEU A 177 7.85 0.91 -11.78
C LEU A 177 7.30 -0.35 -11.09
N LEU A 178 6.94 -0.24 -9.81
CA LEU A 178 6.25 -1.32 -9.11
C LEU A 178 5.01 -1.75 -9.92
N PRO A 179 4.67 -3.05 -9.95
CA PRO A 179 3.45 -3.52 -10.59
C PRO A 179 2.20 -2.81 -10.05
N SER A 180 1.15 -2.75 -10.87
CA SER A 180 -0.09 -2.03 -10.53
C SER A 180 -0.74 -2.55 -9.23
N GLU A 181 -0.66 -3.86 -8.99
CA GLU A 181 -1.13 -4.51 -7.76
C GLU A 181 -0.42 -4.01 -6.48
N HIS A 182 0.84 -3.58 -6.59
CA HIS A 182 1.63 -2.98 -5.51
C HIS A 182 1.50 -1.46 -5.44
N GLY A 183 0.73 -0.85 -6.34
CA GLY A 183 0.36 0.56 -6.29
C GLY A 183 1.19 1.49 -7.15
N GLY A 184 2.17 0.99 -7.92
CA GLY A 184 3.09 1.86 -8.67
C GLY A 184 3.90 2.75 -7.74
N ILE A 185 3.54 4.03 -7.62
CA ILE A 185 4.29 5.00 -6.82
C ILE A 185 3.60 5.13 -5.46
N ARG A 186 4.38 5.04 -4.37
CA ARG A 186 3.87 5.11 -2.99
C ARG A 186 4.94 5.56 -2.01
N ILE A 187 4.53 6.19 -0.91
CA ILE A 187 5.45 6.47 0.21
C ILE A 187 5.60 5.21 1.06
N VAL A 188 6.83 4.77 1.32
CA VAL A 188 7.16 3.65 2.20
C VAL A 188 7.87 4.18 3.43
N ILE A 189 7.41 3.74 4.60
CA ILE A 189 7.98 4.09 5.91
C ILE A 189 8.06 2.77 6.69
N PRO A 190 9.21 2.08 6.67
CA PRO A 190 9.35 0.72 7.20
C PRO A 190 8.92 0.58 8.66
N SER A 191 9.14 1.63 9.46
CA SER A 191 8.74 1.67 10.88
C SER A 191 7.21 1.70 11.11
N LEU A 192 6.40 1.99 10.09
CA LEU A 192 4.93 2.04 10.18
C LEU A 192 4.27 0.80 9.57
N PHE A 193 3.06 0.51 10.02
CA PHE A 193 2.23 -0.50 9.36
C PHE A 193 1.83 -0.07 7.93
N GLY A 194 1.73 -1.04 7.03
CA GLY A 194 1.57 -0.85 5.59
C GLY A 194 0.30 -0.12 5.13
N TRP A 195 -0.72 0.08 5.98
CA TRP A 195 -1.85 0.94 5.61
C TRP A 195 -1.44 2.42 5.51
N LYS A 196 -0.36 2.81 6.19
CA LYS A 196 0.25 4.16 6.13
C LYS A 196 0.93 4.49 4.81
N SER A 197 1.05 3.50 3.93
CA SER A 197 1.59 3.64 2.59
C SER A 197 0.44 3.57 1.58
N ALA A 198 -0.04 4.71 1.09
CA ALA A 198 -1.08 4.72 0.06
C ALA A 198 -0.53 4.19 -1.27
N LYS A 199 -1.24 3.25 -1.90
CA LYS A 199 -1.00 2.89 -3.30
C LYS A 199 -1.39 4.05 -4.22
N TRP A 200 -0.88 4.04 -5.45
CA TRP A 200 -1.24 4.97 -6.52
C TRP A 200 -1.22 6.43 -6.08
N LEU A 201 -0.12 6.83 -5.42
CA LEU A 201 0.02 8.16 -4.84
C LEU A 201 -0.23 9.24 -5.92
N SER A 202 -1.19 10.13 -5.63
CA SER A 202 -1.58 11.21 -6.53
C SER A 202 -1.48 12.58 -5.88
N GLU A 203 -1.83 12.68 -4.58
CA GLU A 203 -1.75 13.95 -3.87
C GLU A 203 -1.12 13.80 -2.48
N LEU A 204 -0.48 14.88 -2.03
CA LEU A 204 0.08 15.02 -0.69
C LEU A 204 -0.28 16.40 -0.13
N HIS A 205 -1.05 16.43 0.95
CA HIS A 205 -1.49 17.67 1.58
C HIS A 205 -0.80 17.85 2.93
N PHE A 206 0.04 18.87 3.07
CA PHE A 206 0.62 19.23 4.36
C PHE A 206 -0.41 19.95 5.21
N LEU A 207 -0.54 19.55 6.47
CA LEU A 207 -1.57 20.02 7.40
C LEU A 207 -0.96 20.40 8.75
N PRO A 208 -1.52 21.38 9.48
CA PRO A 208 -1.05 21.75 10.81
C PRO A 208 -1.58 20.81 11.91
N TYR A 209 -2.25 19.72 11.52
CA TYR A 209 -2.82 18.70 12.39
C TYR A 209 -2.80 17.32 11.69
N HIS A 210 -3.08 16.26 12.44
CA HIS A 210 -3.20 14.90 11.89
C HIS A 210 -4.64 14.63 11.45
N ALA A 211 -4.95 14.86 10.18
CA ALA A 211 -6.24 14.45 9.62
C ALA A 211 -6.39 12.93 9.68
N LYS A 212 -7.60 12.40 9.92
CA LYS A 212 -7.82 10.94 9.84
C LYS A 212 -8.06 10.54 8.38
N GLY A 213 -7.35 9.51 7.92
CA GLY A 213 -7.59 8.87 6.63
C GLY A 213 -8.73 7.85 6.69
N PHE A 214 -8.67 6.83 5.83
CA PHE A 214 -9.67 5.79 5.74
C PHE A 214 -9.65 4.88 6.98
N TRP A 215 -8.53 4.21 7.25
CA TRP A 215 -8.43 3.23 8.33
C TRP A 215 -8.46 3.87 9.72
N GLU A 216 -7.97 5.10 9.88
CA GLU A 216 -8.02 5.82 11.16
C GLU A 216 -9.45 6.20 11.55
N LYS A 217 -10.35 6.37 10.57
CA LYS A 217 -11.79 6.55 10.82
C LYS A 217 -12.47 5.24 11.24
N LEU A 218 -11.90 4.10 10.85
CA LEU A 218 -12.43 2.76 11.15
C LEU A 218 -11.80 2.13 12.40
N GLY A 219 -10.91 2.84 13.09
CA GLY A 219 -10.35 2.41 14.37
C GLY A 219 -8.89 1.96 14.32
N CYS A 220 -8.19 2.07 13.19
CA CYS A 220 -6.73 1.96 13.19
C CYS A 220 -6.08 3.13 13.92
N HIS A 221 -4.89 2.89 14.49
CA HIS A 221 -4.15 3.91 15.21
C HIS A 221 -3.73 5.08 14.30
N THR A 222 -3.73 6.30 14.83
CA THR A 222 -3.42 7.51 14.04
C THR A 222 -1.95 7.60 13.62
N ARG A 223 -1.02 7.06 14.42
CA ARG A 223 0.43 7.05 14.11
C ARG A 223 0.88 5.75 13.43
N GLY A 224 0.73 4.61 14.09
CA GLY A 224 0.77 3.30 13.40
C GLY A 224 2.16 2.66 13.41
N ARG A 225 2.97 2.92 14.44
CA ARG A 225 4.29 2.31 14.62
C ARG A 225 4.15 0.80 14.80
N ALA A 226 4.82 0.06 13.92
CA ALA A 226 4.65 -1.38 13.84
C ALA A 226 5.17 -2.07 15.11
N LEU A 227 6.44 -1.84 15.46
CA LEU A 227 7.09 -2.49 16.61
C LEU A 227 6.42 -2.16 17.95
N GLU A 228 5.86 -0.96 18.09
CA GLU A 228 5.16 -0.53 19.31
C GLU A 228 3.73 -1.07 19.42
N GLY A 229 3.29 -1.88 18.46
CA GLY A 229 1.97 -2.49 18.48
C GLY A 229 0.84 -1.48 18.32
N GLU A 230 1.11 -0.30 17.74
CA GLU A 230 0.12 0.76 17.49
C GLU A 230 -0.82 0.38 16.33
N ARG A 231 -1.55 -0.73 16.48
CA ARG A 231 -2.44 -1.25 15.45
C ARG A 231 -3.79 -0.55 15.49
N TRP A 232 -4.34 -0.39 16.68
CA TRP A 232 -5.70 0.10 16.92
C TRP A 232 -5.68 1.39 17.74
N ALA A 233 -6.64 2.28 17.47
CA ALA A 233 -6.91 3.41 18.35
C ALA A 233 -7.46 2.92 19.70
N ALA A 234 -7.24 3.70 20.76
CA ALA A 234 -7.84 3.42 22.06
C ALA A 234 -9.37 3.27 21.92
N GLY A 235 -9.92 2.14 22.37
CA GLY A 235 -11.35 1.82 22.29
C GLY A 235 -11.83 1.11 21.02
N ALA A 236 -11.00 0.96 19.98
CA ALA A 236 -11.37 0.21 18.76
C ALA A 236 -11.05 -1.30 18.85
N ALA A 237 -10.23 -1.71 19.81
CA ALA A 237 -9.59 -3.01 19.88
C ALA A 237 -10.51 -4.26 19.79
N PRO A 238 -11.70 -4.34 20.42
CA PRO A 238 -12.38 -5.62 20.60
C PRO A 238 -12.78 -6.33 19.30
N VAL A 239 -13.39 -5.59 18.36
CA VAL A 239 -13.86 -6.16 17.09
C VAL A 239 -12.69 -6.52 16.15
N TRP A 240 -11.63 -5.72 16.22
CA TRP A 240 -10.48 -5.85 15.34
C TRP A 240 -9.46 -6.88 15.84
N GLU A 241 -9.36 -7.08 17.16
CA GLU A 241 -8.65 -8.21 17.77
C GLU A 241 -9.31 -9.54 17.39
N ALA A 242 -10.63 -9.63 17.43
CA ALA A 242 -11.36 -10.82 16.97
C ALA A 242 -11.10 -11.11 15.48
N LEU A 243 -11.10 -10.09 14.62
CA LEU A 243 -10.77 -10.23 13.20
C LEU A 243 -9.31 -10.69 12.96
N THR A 244 -8.37 -10.16 13.73
CA THR A 244 -6.95 -10.55 13.69
C THR A 244 -6.73 -11.97 14.22
N TRP A 245 -7.50 -12.37 15.23
CA TRP A 245 -7.48 -13.74 15.72
C TRP A 245 -8.03 -14.71 14.67
N MET A 246 -9.15 -14.37 14.02
CA MET A 246 -9.71 -15.17 12.94
C MET A 246 -8.74 -15.32 11.75
N SER A 247 -8.04 -14.24 11.36
CA SER A 247 -7.02 -14.33 10.30
C SER A 247 -5.92 -15.32 10.68
N SER A 248 -5.46 -15.28 11.93
CA SER A 248 -4.46 -16.22 12.46
C SER A 248 -4.96 -17.67 12.49
N LEU A 249 -6.25 -17.87 12.78
CA LEU A 249 -6.91 -19.18 12.73
C LEU A 249 -6.91 -19.76 11.31
N TYR A 250 -7.24 -18.94 10.30
CA TYR A 250 -7.20 -19.36 8.90
C TYR A 250 -5.80 -19.76 8.43
N TYR A 251 -4.75 -19.08 8.91
CA TYR A 251 -3.38 -19.51 8.64
C TYR A 251 -3.09 -20.89 9.24
N ARG A 252 -3.45 -21.09 10.51
CA ARG A 252 -3.15 -22.31 11.26
C ARG A 252 -3.89 -23.55 10.74
N PHE A 253 -5.13 -23.41 10.28
CA PHE A 253 -5.95 -24.55 9.85
C PHE A 253 -6.19 -24.63 8.33
N GLY A 254 -6.10 -23.50 7.60
CA GLY A 254 -6.30 -23.45 6.16
C GLY A 254 -5.01 -23.40 5.33
N GLY A 255 -3.86 -23.18 5.98
CA GLY A 255 -2.57 -23.01 5.30
C GLY A 255 -2.44 -21.66 4.56
N TYR A 256 -1.22 -21.41 4.06
CA TYR A 256 -0.81 -20.11 3.49
C TYR A 256 -1.74 -19.60 2.37
N THR A 257 -2.11 -20.47 1.43
CA THR A 257 -2.92 -20.09 0.26
C THR A 257 -4.33 -19.65 0.65
N ILE A 258 -4.99 -20.38 1.55
CA ILE A 258 -6.33 -20.03 2.03
C ILE A 258 -6.26 -18.72 2.81
N TRP A 259 -5.25 -18.58 3.65
CA TRP A 259 -5.05 -17.38 4.44
C TRP A 259 -4.83 -16.12 3.58
N VAL A 260 -3.97 -16.16 2.55
CA VAL A 260 -3.79 -15.05 1.60
C VAL A 260 -5.11 -14.70 0.90
N ALA A 261 -5.87 -15.71 0.47
CA ALA A 261 -7.17 -15.48 -0.18
C ALA A 261 -8.20 -14.82 0.75
N VAL A 262 -8.22 -15.20 2.03
CA VAL A 262 -9.07 -14.55 3.05
C VAL A 262 -8.66 -13.11 3.25
N MET A 263 -7.35 -12.81 3.34
CA MET A 263 -6.87 -11.43 3.50
C MET A 263 -7.29 -10.55 2.31
N GLN A 264 -7.07 -11.03 1.09
CA GLN A 264 -7.43 -10.31 -0.14
C GLN A 264 -8.93 -10.08 -0.28
N ARG A 265 -9.75 -11.12 -0.06
CA ARG A 265 -11.21 -11.01 -0.15
C ARG A 265 -11.81 -10.18 0.99
N GLY A 266 -11.25 -10.28 2.19
CA GLY A 266 -11.66 -9.50 3.35
C GLY A 266 -11.43 -8.00 3.13
N GLY A 267 -10.24 -7.63 2.65
CA GLY A 267 -9.95 -6.25 2.25
C GLY A 267 -10.95 -5.72 1.22
N ALA A 268 -11.21 -6.50 0.16
CA ALA A 268 -12.20 -6.14 -0.87
C ALA A 268 -13.66 -6.07 -0.38
N ALA A 269 -14.02 -6.84 0.65
CA ALA A 269 -15.34 -6.76 1.27
C ALA A 269 -15.50 -5.48 2.11
N LEU A 270 -14.49 -5.16 2.93
CA LEU A 270 -14.46 -3.95 3.74
C LEU A 270 -14.48 -2.68 2.88
N GLY A 271 -13.73 -2.65 1.77
CA GLY A 271 -13.75 -1.53 0.84
C GLY A 271 -15.12 -1.30 0.20
N ARG A 272 -15.84 -2.37 -0.17
CA ARG A 272 -17.22 -2.25 -0.68
C ARG A 272 -18.17 -1.67 0.36
N VAL A 273 -18.14 -2.17 1.60
CA VAL A 273 -19.00 -1.66 2.69
C VAL A 273 -18.72 -0.17 2.96
N ALA A 274 -17.45 0.22 2.98
CA ALA A 274 -17.07 1.61 3.19
C ALA A 274 -17.42 2.53 1.99
N GLY A 275 -17.32 2.01 0.76
CA GLY A 275 -17.74 2.73 -0.46
C GLY A 275 -19.24 3.05 -0.45
N PHE A 276 -20.08 2.13 0.03
CA PHE A 276 -21.51 2.38 0.22
C PHE A 276 -21.79 3.45 1.29
N ALA A 277 -21.09 3.41 2.42
CA ALA A 277 -21.22 4.42 3.48
C ALA A 277 -20.73 5.82 3.04
N GLY A 278 -19.67 5.88 2.22
CA GLY A 278 -19.14 7.12 1.66
C GLY A 278 -20.03 7.75 0.58
N ALA A 279 -20.74 6.94 -0.22
CA ALA A 279 -21.70 7.42 -1.20
C ALA A 279 -22.96 8.04 -0.54
N PHE A 280 -23.36 7.51 0.62
CA PHE A 280 -24.52 8.01 1.37
C PHE A 280 -24.25 9.39 2.01
N ARG A 281 -22.99 9.68 2.39
CA ARG A 281 -22.58 10.99 2.96
C ARG A 281 -22.39 12.11 1.94
N ARG A 282 -22.32 11.84 0.64
CA ARG A 282 -22.22 12.90 -0.41
C ARG A 282 -23.59 13.38 -0.92
N ARG A 283 -24.70 12.87 -0.37
CA ARG A 283 -26.08 13.23 -0.77
C ARG A 283 -26.83 14.08 0.27
N HIS A 284 -26.13 14.64 1.27
CA HIS A 284 -26.70 15.56 2.24
C HIS A 284 -25.78 16.77 2.43
#